data_AF-A0A9D6DRY8-F1
#
_entry.id   AF-A0A9D6DRY8-F1
#
_cell.length_a   1.000
_cell.length_b   1.000
_cell.length_c   1.000
_cell.angle_alpha   90.00
_cell.angle_beta   90.00
_cell.angle_gamma   90.00
#
_symmetry.space_group_name_H-M   'P 1'
#
loop_
_entity.id
_entity.type
_entity.pdbx_description
1 polymer ?
#
loop_
_entity_poly.entity_id
_entity_poly.type
_entity_poly.pdbx_seq_one_letter_code
_entity_poly.pdbx_strand_id
1 'polypeptide(L)'
;MALVDLFGLIAAGFCILLMAIGLPSQIFKNYKNKSVKGISLALYAIFFLNCISWLIYAYLKKDHYLLVSNIPGVLANAVILCQFLFYRTR
;
A
#
# COMPACT_ATOMS: atom_id res chain seq x y z
N MET A 1 -25.56 -9.79 10.45
CA MET A 1 -24.41 -9.31 11.23
C MET A 1 -23.25 -10.28 11.11
N ALA A 2 -23.33 -11.51 11.62
CA ALA A 2 -22.21 -12.49 11.58
C ALA A 2 -21.49 -12.70 10.22
N LEU A 3 -22.20 -12.73 9.10
CA LEU A 3 -21.57 -12.89 7.77
C LEU A 3 -20.75 -11.65 7.36
N VAL A 4 -21.27 -10.45 7.64
CA VAL A 4 -20.59 -9.17 7.33
C VAL A 4 -19.33 -9.03 8.16
N ASP A 5 -19.40 -9.41 9.44
CA ASP A 5 -18.25 -9.36 10.35
C ASP A 5 -17.15 -10.35 9.94
N LEU A 6 -17.52 -11.57 9.50
CA LEU A 6 -16.59 -12.56 8.98
C LEU A 6 -15.85 -12.06 7.71
N PHE A 7 -16.59 -11.57 6.72
CA PHE A 7 -15.97 -11.02 5.51
C PHE A 7 -15.13 -9.78 5.80
N GLY A 8 -15.54 -8.95 6.77
CA GLY A 8 -14.78 -7.80 7.24
C GLY A 8 -13.43 -8.20 7.84
N LEU A 9 -13.41 -9.24 8.70
CA LEU A 9 -12.18 -9.75 9.30
C LEU A 9 -11.23 -10.34 8.25
N ILE A 10 -11.75 -11.12 7.31
CA ILE A 10 -10.98 -11.70 6.21
C ILE A 10 -10.36 -10.60 5.34
N ALA A 11 -11.15 -9.59 4.97
CA ALA A 11 -10.69 -8.46 4.17
C ALA A 11 -9.59 -7.66 4.90
N ALA A 12 -9.78 -7.39 6.20
CA ALA A 12 -8.78 -6.73 7.03
C ALA A 12 -7.47 -7.54 7.10
N GLY A 13 -7.57 -8.86 7.27
CA GLY A 13 -6.42 -9.76 7.26
C GLY A 13 -5.63 -9.68 5.96
N PHE A 14 -6.29 -9.78 4.80
CA PHE A 14 -5.63 -9.61 3.50
C PHE A 14 -5.01 -8.22 3.31
N CYS A 15 -5.70 -7.17 3.77
CA CYS A 15 -5.20 -5.80 3.69
C CYS A 15 -3.89 -5.64 4.48
N ILE A 16 -3.85 -6.16 5.72
CA ILE A 16 -2.65 -6.15 6.56
C ILE A 16 -1.53 -6.96 5.90
N LEU A 17 -1.82 -8.16 5.37
CA LEU A 17 -0.82 -8.98 4.68
C LEU A 17 -0.24 -8.26 3.45
N LEU A 18 -1.08 -7.59 2.67
CA LEU A 18 -0.64 -6.79 1.52
C LEU A 18 0.29 -5.65 1.96
N MET A 19 -0.10 -4.89 2.99
CA MET A 19 0.66 -3.73 3.45
C MET A 19 1.94 -4.11 4.20
N ALA A 20 1.91 -5.15 5.04
CA ALA A 20 3.02 -5.54 5.90
C ALA A 20 3.99 -6.53 5.24
N ILE A 21 3.55 -7.30 4.23
CA ILE A 21 4.38 -8.32 3.59
C ILE A 21 4.49 -8.09 2.09
N GLY A 22 3.37 -7.86 1.40
CA GLY A 22 3.34 -7.70 -0.06
C GLY A 22 4.19 -6.53 -0.55
N LEU A 23 3.94 -5.32 -0.04
CA LEU A 23 4.67 -4.12 -0.43
C LEU A 23 6.15 -4.16 -0.03
N PRO A 24 6.52 -4.54 1.22
CA PRO A 24 7.94 -4.70 1.59
C PRO A 24 8.69 -5.74 0.75
N SER A 25 8.04 -6.85 0.40
CA SER A 25 8.61 -7.86 -0.50
C SER A 25 8.92 -7.27 -1.88
N GLN A 26 8.02 -6.44 -2.42
CA GLN A 26 8.27 -5.74 -3.69
C GLN A 26 9.41 -4.73 -3.57
N ILE A 27 9.44 -3.93 -2.50
CA ILE A 27 10.53 -2.97 -2.22
C ILE A 27 11.87 -3.71 -2.21
N PHE A 28 11.94 -4.84 -1.51
CA PHE A 28 13.15 -5.66 -1.43
C PHE A 28 13.57 -6.21 -2.80
N LYS A 29 12.62 -6.75 -3.59
CA LYS A 29 12.89 -7.23 -4.95
C LYS A 29 13.45 -6.13 -5.85
N ASN A 30 12.81 -4.95 -5.85
CA ASN A 30 13.27 -3.80 -6.61
C ASN A 30 14.68 -3.37 -6.18
N TYR A 31 14.96 -3.34 -4.87
CA TYR A 31 16.26 -3.00 -4.33
C TYR A 31 17.34 -4.03 -4.68
N LYS A 32 17.02 -5.33 -4.62
CA LYS A 32 17.93 -6.44 -4.94
C LYS A 32 18.29 -6.45 -6.43
N ASN A 33 17.29 -6.29 -7.28
CA ASN A 33 17.47 -6.34 -8.73
C ASN A 33 17.90 -5.00 -9.32
N LYS A 34 17.88 -3.92 -8.52
CA LYS A 34 18.12 -2.53 -8.97
C LYS A 34 17.29 -2.13 -10.18
N SER A 35 16.08 -2.69 -10.28
CA SER A 35 15.19 -2.55 -11.43
C SER A 35 13.74 -2.57 -10.98
N VAL A 36 12.91 -1.79 -11.68
CA VAL A 36 11.45 -1.80 -11.58
C VAL A 36 10.80 -2.40 -12.83
N LYS A 37 11.57 -3.15 -13.64
CA LYS A 37 11.06 -3.80 -14.84
C LYS A 37 10.02 -4.86 -14.46
N GLY A 38 8.89 -4.85 -15.15
CA GLY A 38 7.78 -5.78 -14.94
C GLY A 38 6.75 -5.33 -13.90
N ILE A 39 6.89 -4.14 -13.32
CA ILE A 39 5.83 -3.53 -12.50
C ILE A 39 5.33 -2.22 -13.12
N SER A 40 4.04 -1.92 -12.92
CA SER A 40 3.38 -0.76 -13.52
C SER A 40 3.46 0.47 -12.61
N LEU A 41 4.06 1.57 -13.10
CA LEU A 41 4.05 2.84 -12.38
C LEU A 41 2.63 3.35 -12.11
N ALA A 42 1.74 3.21 -13.10
CA ALA A 42 0.35 3.67 -12.99
C ALA A 42 -0.38 2.96 -11.84
N LEU A 43 -0.15 1.65 -11.67
CA LEU A 43 -0.75 0.88 -10.59
C LEU A 43 -0.33 1.43 -9.22
N TYR A 44 0.97 1.61 -9.00
CA TYR A 44 1.48 2.11 -7.72
C TYR A 44 1.11 3.58 -7.47
N ALA A 45 0.99 4.40 -8.51
CA ALA A 45 0.51 5.78 -8.38
C ALA A 45 -0.97 5.85 -7.98
N ILE A 46 -1.83 5.06 -8.63
CA ILE A 46 -3.25 4.96 -8.28
C ILE A 46 -3.41 4.40 -6.86
N PHE A 47 -2.63 3.38 -6.49
CA PHE A 47 -2.68 2.81 -5.16
C PHE A 47 -2.25 3.82 -4.09
N PHE A 48 -1.21 4.61 -4.35
CA PHE A 48 -0.79 5.69 -3.46
C PHE A 48 -1.89 6.74 -3.25
N LEU A 49 -2.54 7.19 -4.33
CA LEU A 49 -3.67 8.13 -4.26
C LEU A 49 -4.87 7.53 -3.51
N ASN A 50 -5.13 6.24 -3.69
CA ASN A 50 -6.18 5.54 -2.96
C ASN A 50 -5.91 5.54 -1.45
N CYS A 51 -4.69 5.18 -1.01
CA CYS A 51 -4.33 5.19 0.40
C CYS A 51 -4.38 6.60 1.01
N ILE A 52 -3.93 7.63 0.28
CA ILE A 52 -4.06 9.04 0.71
C ILE A 52 -5.54 9.41 0.88
N SER A 53 -6.39 9.02 -0.06
CA SER A 53 -7.82 9.30 0.01
C SER A 53 -8.46 8.66 1.25
N TRP A 54 -8.07 7.42 1.58
CA TRP A 54 -8.50 6.76 2.81
C TRP A 54 -8.00 7.44 4.08
N LEU A 55 -6.75 7.93 4.11
CA LEU A 55 -6.24 8.71 5.25
C LEU A 55 -7.01 10.01 5.44
N ILE A 56 -7.28 10.75 4.36
CA ILE A 56 -8.08 11.98 4.42
C ILE A 56 -9.48 11.67 4.95
N TYR A 57 -10.13 10.63 4.42
CA TYR A 57 -11.44 10.20 4.88
C TYR A 57 -11.43 9.83 6.36
N ALA A 58 -10.47 9.02 6.81
CA ALA A 58 -10.33 8.59 8.19
C ALA A 58 -10.12 9.80 9.13
N TYR A 59 -9.27 10.75 8.73
CA TYR A 59 -9.04 11.99 9.47
C TYR A 59 -10.33 12.82 9.62
N LEU A 60 -11.06 13.02 8.53
CA LEU A 60 -12.33 13.76 8.54
C LEU A 60 -13.39 13.08 9.41
N LYS A 61 -13.40 11.75 9.47
CA LYS A 61 -14.29 10.96 10.34
C LYS A 61 -13.79 10.80 11.77
N LYS A 62 -12.59 11.28 12.10
CA LYS A 62 -11.89 11.04 13.37
C LYS A 62 -11.74 9.54 13.69
N ASP A 63 -11.66 8.71 12.66
CA ASP A 63 -11.45 7.27 12.77
C ASP A 63 -9.95 6.97 12.85
N HIS A 64 -9.46 6.80 14.06
CA HIS A 64 -8.04 6.57 14.33
C HIS A 64 -7.59 5.18 13.85
N TYR A 65 -8.48 4.18 13.83
CA TYR A 65 -8.14 2.83 13.39
C TYR A 65 -7.91 2.79 11.88
N LEU A 66 -8.80 3.42 11.12
CA LEU A 66 -8.66 3.51 9.67
C LEU A 66 -7.46 4.37 9.26
N LEU A 67 -7.15 5.41 10.05
CA LEU A 67 -6.00 6.27 9.85
C LEU A 67 -4.69 5.49 10.06
N VAL A 68 -4.52 4.85 11.23
CA VAL A 68 -3.29 4.10 11.56
C VAL A 68 -3.07 2.93 10.61
N SER A 69 -4.14 2.24 10.20
CA SER A 69 -4.02 1.07 9.31
C SER A 69 -3.55 1.41 7.89
N ASN A 70 -3.84 2.62 7.36
CA ASN A 70 -3.45 3.00 6.01
C ASN A 70 -2.06 3.66 5.89
N ILE A 71 -1.48 4.13 7.01
CA ILE A 71 -0.14 4.75 7.02
C ILE A 71 0.94 3.83 6.43
N PRO A 72 1.05 2.53 6.80
CA PRO A 72 2.04 1.63 6.21
C PRO A 72 1.90 1.51 4.69
N GLY A 73 0.66 1.47 4.19
CA GLY A 73 0.37 1.41 2.75
C GLY A 73 0.89 2.64 2.00
N VAL A 74 0.68 3.84 2.56
CA VAL A 74 1.22 5.10 1.99
C VAL A 74 2.74 5.10 1.99
N LEU A 75 3.37 4.77 3.12
CA LEU A 75 4.83 4.78 3.26
C LEU A 75 5.49 3.78 2.30
N ALA A 76 4.99 2.55 2.24
CA ALA A 76 5.56 1.52 1.38
C ALA A 76 5.36 1.84 -0.12
N ASN A 77 4.18 2.35 -0.51
CA ASN A 77 3.97 2.81 -1.88
C ASN A 77 4.88 3.99 -2.24
N ALA A 78 5.09 4.95 -1.33
CA ALA A 78 6.00 6.07 -1.55
C ALA A 78 7.43 5.58 -1.83
N VAL A 79 7.92 4.57 -1.10
CA VAL A 79 9.23 3.97 -1.36
C VAL A 79 9.29 3.33 -2.74
N ILE A 80 8.25 2.60 -3.17
CA ILE A 80 8.21 1.99 -4.50
C ILE A 80 8.19 3.07 -5.60
N LEU A 81 7.42 4.14 -5.42
CA LEU A 81 7.40 5.29 -6.35
C LEU A 81 8.77 5.97 -6.41
N CYS A 82 9.46 6.15 -5.29
CA CYS A 82 10.84 6.61 -5.28
C CYS A 82 11.78 5.65 -6.05
N GLN A 83 11.62 4.34 -5.89
CA GLN A 83 12.39 3.35 -6.66
C GLN A 83 12.14 3.46 -8.17
N PHE A 84 10.94 3.84 -8.61
CA PHE A 84 10.71 4.17 -10.02
C PHE A 84 11.52 5.39 -10.48
N LEU A 85 11.81 6.36 -9.63
CA LEU A 85 12.66 7.50 -9.99
C LEU A 85 14.13 7.08 -10.14
N PHE A 86 14.61 6.14 -9.32
CA PHE A 86 16.02 5.72 -9.33
C PHE A 86 16.34 4.56 -10.28
N TYR A 87 15.41 3.64 -10.51
CA TYR A 87 15.66 2.38 -11.23
C TYR A 87 14.96 2.27 -12.58
N ARG A 88 14.15 3.25 -13.01
CA ARG A 88 13.42 3.17 -14.30
C ARG A 88 14.32 3.31 -15.53
N THR A 89 15.47 3.96 -15.39
CA THR A 89 16.41 4.22 -16.49
C THR A 89 17.60 3.24 -16.53
N ARG A 90 17.68 2.30 -15.57
CA ARG A 90 18.66 1.21 -15.54
C ARG A 90 18.01 -0.10 -15.97
#